data_AF-A0A4Q2Z1X0-F1
#
_entry.id   AF-A0A4Q2Z1X0-F1
#
_cell.length_a   1.000
_cell.length_b   1.000
_cell.length_c   1.000
_cell.angle_alpha   90.00
_cell.angle_beta   90.00
_cell.angle_gamma   90.00
#
_symmetry.space_group_name_H-M   'P 1'
#
loop_
_entity.id
_entity.type
_entity.pdbx_description
1 polymer ?
#
loop_
_entity_poly.entity_id
_entity_poly.type
_entity_poly.pdbx_seq_one_letter_code
_entity_poly.pdbx_strand_id
1 'polypeptide(L)'
;MASDYADWPWHISLMMRSFFDGVSLRDQAIAGGIIFLPFATLVILAAIFMRAEPIDPRVIWGCYVADGAPALSVEPNKIQILDGTHRSLSYAAEFKRTYVLTVQPALRLSSSKDGQYSFVEGRGSGYFWDLLAVGSDNPTSVRSPQDFGGRIGLVTTESTTVIYVRSESGSHCR
;
A
#
# COMPACT_ATOMS: atom_id res chain seq x y z
N MET A 1 26.23 7.26 -37.24
CA MET A 1 25.86 6.59 -35.97
C MET A 1 24.60 7.27 -35.46
N ALA A 2 23.55 6.47 -35.20
CA ALA A 2 22.18 6.84 -34.79
C ALA A 2 21.40 7.65 -35.86
N SER A 3 20.16 7.36 -36.23
CA SER A 3 19.02 6.85 -35.46
C SER A 3 17.96 6.32 -36.43
N ASP A 4 17.59 5.04 -36.36
CA ASP A 4 16.54 4.42 -37.20
C ASP A 4 15.64 3.50 -36.35
N TYR A 5 15.09 4.03 -35.27
CA TYR A 5 14.10 3.33 -34.42
C TYR A 5 12.89 4.23 -34.16
N ALA A 6 12.24 4.69 -35.23
CA ALA A 6 11.01 5.48 -35.12
C ALA A 6 10.02 5.12 -36.23
N ASP A 7 9.61 3.85 -36.33
CA ASP A 7 8.55 3.48 -37.29
C ASP A 7 7.68 2.28 -36.87
N TRP A 8 7.41 2.14 -35.56
CA TRP A 8 6.60 1.04 -35.01
C TRP A 8 5.25 1.47 -34.38
N PRO A 9 4.35 2.15 -35.12
CA PRO A 9 2.92 1.96 -34.87
C PRO A 9 2.11 1.47 -36.07
N TRP A 10 2.63 1.54 -37.30
CA TRP A 10 1.81 1.36 -38.51
C TRP A 10 1.74 -0.08 -39.05
N HIS A 11 2.69 -0.94 -38.68
CA HIS A 11 2.78 -2.30 -39.22
C HIS A 11 1.71 -3.27 -38.68
N ILE A 12 1.15 -3.01 -37.49
CA ILE A 12 0.10 -3.86 -36.91
C ILE A 12 -1.21 -3.72 -37.72
N SER A 13 -1.50 -2.50 -38.20
CA SER A 13 -2.74 -2.21 -38.92
C SER A 13 -2.79 -2.78 -40.35
N LEU A 14 -1.64 -2.99 -40.98
CA LEU A 14 -1.57 -3.55 -42.35
C LEU A 14 -1.69 -5.08 -42.38
N MET A 15 -1.16 -5.80 -41.38
CA MET A 15 -1.28 -7.26 -41.33
C MET A 15 -2.70 -7.77 -41.06
N MET A 16 -3.51 -7.06 -40.25
CA MET A 16 -4.89 -7.49 -40.01
C MET A 16 -5.77 -7.37 -41.27
N ARG A 17 -5.48 -6.42 -42.18
CA ARG A 17 -6.24 -6.26 -43.42
C ARG A 17 -6.00 -7.40 -44.41
N SER A 18 -4.78 -7.92 -44.54
CA SER A 18 -4.51 -9.03 -45.47
C SER A 18 -4.95 -10.40 -44.95
N PHE A 19 -5.15 -10.56 -43.64
CA PHE A 19 -5.57 -11.83 -43.04
C PHE A 19 -7.06 -12.14 -43.22
N PHE A 20 -7.88 -11.12 -43.50
CA PHE A 20 -9.33 -11.24 -43.64
C PHE A 20 -9.85 -10.82 -45.02
N ASP A 21 -8.95 -10.72 -45.99
CA ASP A 21 -9.31 -10.34 -47.36
C ASP A 21 -10.21 -11.42 -47.99
N GLY A 22 -11.42 -11.01 -48.41
CA GLY A 22 -12.45 -11.92 -48.94
C GLY A 22 -13.35 -12.60 -47.90
N VAL A 23 -13.14 -12.37 -46.60
CA VAL A 23 -13.98 -12.94 -45.52
C VAL A 23 -15.10 -11.97 -45.16
N SER A 24 -16.33 -12.47 -45.00
CA SER A 24 -17.48 -11.63 -44.64
C SER A 24 -17.26 -10.93 -43.29
N LEU A 25 -17.74 -9.70 -43.13
CA LEU A 25 -17.64 -8.95 -41.86
C LEU A 25 -18.22 -9.73 -40.67
N ARG A 26 -19.20 -10.60 -40.92
CA ARG A 26 -19.79 -11.48 -39.91
C ARG A 26 -18.79 -12.51 -39.38
N ASP A 27 -18.02 -13.15 -40.26
CA ASP A 27 -17.06 -14.17 -39.88
C ASP A 27 -15.82 -13.55 -39.22
N GLN A 28 -15.43 -12.35 -39.64
CA GLN A 28 -14.40 -11.55 -38.95
C GLN A 28 -14.81 -11.21 -37.52
N ALA A 29 -16.07 -10.82 -37.30
CA ALA A 29 -16.59 -10.54 -35.96
C ALA A 29 -16.67 -11.80 -35.09
N ILE A 30 -17.04 -12.96 -35.66
CA ILE A 30 -17.07 -14.24 -34.96
C ILE A 30 -15.65 -14.68 -34.57
N ALA A 31 -14.70 -14.63 -35.51
CA ALA A 31 -13.30 -14.97 -35.25
C ALA A 31 -12.67 -14.04 -34.21
N GLY A 32 -12.93 -12.73 -34.32
CA GLY A 32 -12.53 -11.75 -33.33
C GLY A 32 -13.15 -12.04 -31.96
N GLY A 33 -14.44 -12.37 -31.91
CA GLY A 33 -15.12 -12.76 -30.66
C GLY A 33 -14.48 -13.99 -30.00
N ILE A 34 -14.15 -15.03 -30.76
CA ILE A 34 -13.52 -16.25 -30.22
C ILE A 34 -12.14 -15.94 -29.63
N ILE A 35 -11.38 -15.02 -30.23
CA ILE A 35 -10.04 -14.65 -29.76
C ILE A 35 -10.14 -13.70 -28.56
N PHE A 36 -10.91 -12.62 -28.67
CA PHE A 36 -10.94 -11.54 -27.67
C PHE A 36 -11.81 -11.85 -26.45
N LEU A 37 -12.89 -12.62 -26.59
CA LEU A 37 -13.81 -12.91 -25.48
C LEU A 37 -13.11 -13.63 -24.31
N PRO A 38 -12.26 -14.66 -24.54
CA PRO A 38 -11.48 -15.27 -23.46
C PRO A 38 -10.57 -14.26 -22.74
N PHE A 39 -9.86 -13.40 -23.48
CA PHE A 39 -8.99 -12.38 -22.88
C PHE A 39 -9.77 -11.35 -22.05
N ALA A 40 -10.87 -10.84 -22.59
CA ALA A 40 -11.75 -9.92 -21.87
C ALA A 40 -12.31 -10.57 -20.60
N THR A 41 -12.69 -11.85 -20.68
CA THR A 41 -13.18 -12.62 -19.53
C THR A 41 -12.09 -12.77 -18.46
N LEU A 42 -10.85 -13.07 -18.84
CA LEU A 42 -9.72 -13.17 -17.92
C LEU A 42 -9.42 -11.83 -17.23
N VAL A 43 -9.48 -10.71 -17.95
CA VAL A 43 -9.29 -9.37 -17.37
C VAL A 43 -10.40 -9.04 -16.36
N ILE A 44 -11.66 -9.36 -16.68
CA ILE A 44 -12.79 -9.15 -15.77
C ILE A 44 -12.64 -10.02 -14.51
N LEU A 45 -12.29 -11.30 -14.68
CA LEU A 45 -12.05 -12.20 -13.56
C LEU A 45 -10.89 -11.69 -12.70
N ALA A 46 -9.78 -11.26 -13.30
CA ALA A 46 -8.67 -10.65 -12.58
C ALA A 46 -9.12 -9.43 -11.77
N ALA A 47 -9.91 -8.52 -12.36
CA ALA A 47 -10.40 -7.34 -11.66
C ALA A 47 -11.31 -7.67 -10.46
N ILE A 48 -12.12 -8.73 -10.55
CA ILE A 48 -13.00 -9.16 -9.47
C ILE A 48 -12.22 -9.89 -8.37
N PHE A 49 -11.36 -10.84 -8.74
CA PHE A 49 -10.66 -11.71 -7.80
C PHE A 49 -9.37 -11.11 -7.21
N MET A 50 -8.79 -10.08 -7.83
CA MET A 50 -7.61 -9.38 -7.30
C MET A 50 -7.97 -8.21 -6.38
N ARG A 51 -9.25 -8.03 -6.00
CA ARG A 51 -9.63 -7.01 -5.04
C ARG A 51 -9.08 -7.39 -3.67
N ALA A 52 -8.19 -6.56 -3.13
CA ALA A 52 -7.59 -6.81 -1.83
C ALA A 52 -8.67 -6.90 -0.73
N GLU A 53 -8.46 -7.82 0.19
CA GLU A 53 -9.36 -8.02 1.31
C GLU A 53 -9.33 -6.79 2.23
N PRO A 54 -10.49 -6.22 2.62
CA PRO A 54 -10.51 -5.10 3.55
C PRO A 54 -9.92 -5.52 4.90
N ILE A 55 -9.09 -4.67 5.48
CA ILE A 55 -8.56 -4.91 6.83
C ILE A 55 -9.59 -4.46 7.87
N ASP A 56 -9.96 -5.36 8.78
CA ASP A 56 -10.77 -4.99 9.95
C ASP A 56 -9.91 -4.11 10.87
N PRO A 57 -10.32 -2.85 11.17
CA PRO A 57 -9.57 -1.97 12.07
C PRO A 57 -9.34 -2.57 13.46
N ARG A 58 -10.12 -3.55 13.90
CA ARG A 58 -9.88 -4.25 15.18
C ARG A 58 -8.56 -4.97 15.22
N VAL A 59 -8.09 -5.46 14.08
CA VAL A 59 -6.85 -6.23 13.97
C VAL A 59 -5.64 -5.36 14.28
N ILE A 60 -5.73 -4.03 14.12
CA ILE A 60 -4.63 -3.06 14.36
C ILE A 60 -4.70 -2.37 15.72
N TRP A 61 -5.74 -2.59 16.54
CA TRP A 61 -5.82 -1.97 17.86
C TRP A 61 -4.76 -2.50 18.82
N GLY A 62 -4.32 -1.65 19.74
CA GLY A 62 -3.36 -2.03 20.78
C GLY A 62 -2.33 -0.95 21.09
N CYS A 63 -1.42 -1.29 21.99
CA CYS A 63 -0.28 -0.46 22.36
C CYS A 63 0.93 -0.82 21.49
N TYR A 64 1.58 0.16 20.88
CA TYR A 64 2.77 -0.05 20.07
C TYR A 64 3.94 0.75 20.62
N VAL A 65 5.11 0.11 20.62
CA VAL A 65 6.35 0.68 21.16
C VAL A 65 7.47 0.54 20.14
N ALA A 66 8.38 1.50 20.14
CA ALA A 66 9.60 1.47 19.34
C ALA A 66 10.75 2.07 20.17
N ASP A 67 11.96 1.58 19.96
CA ASP A 67 13.12 2.03 20.71
C ASP A 67 13.41 3.51 20.42
N GLY A 68 13.54 4.30 21.48
CA GLY A 68 13.80 5.73 21.40
C GLY A 68 12.63 6.56 20.87
N ALA A 69 11.44 5.99 20.64
CA ALA A 69 10.28 6.73 20.14
C ALA A 69 9.09 6.70 21.12
N PRO A 70 8.21 7.71 21.09
CA PRO A 70 7.04 7.73 21.97
C PRO A 70 6.08 6.58 21.66
N ALA A 71 5.52 5.95 22.69
CA ALA A 71 4.54 4.87 22.51
C ALA A 71 3.27 5.38 21.81
N LEU A 72 2.60 4.47 21.10
CA LEU A 72 1.36 4.74 20.36
C LEU A 72 0.23 3.87 20.92
N SER A 73 -0.88 4.49 21.31
CA SER A 73 -2.14 3.78 21.61
C SER A 73 -3.05 3.85 20.39
N VAL A 74 -3.26 2.71 19.71
CA VAL A 74 -4.17 2.61 18.57
C VAL A 74 -5.52 2.11 19.06
N GLU A 75 -6.52 2.98 18.91
CA GLU A 75 -7.89 2.81 19.37
C GLU A 75 -8.87 2.90 18.19
N PRO A 76 -10.18 2.72 18.39
CA PRO A 76 -11.15 2.92 17.31
C PRO A 76 -11.03 4.33 16.72
N ASN A 77 -10.68 4.42 15.43
CA ASN A 77 -10.57 5.65 14.63
C ASN A 77 -9.55 6.70 15.12
N LYS A 78 -8.74 6.40 16.15
CA LYS A 78 -7.71 7.32 16.64
C LYS A 78 -6.42 6.62 17.05
N ILE A 79 -5.30 7.32 16.91
CA ILE A 79 -3.98 6.97 17.41
C ILE A 79 -3.56 8.05 18.38
N GLN A 80 -3.31 7.70 19.63
CA GLN A 80 -2.77 8.62 20.64
C GLN A 80 -1.25 8.48 20.70
N ILE A 81 -0.54 9.60 20.70
CA ILE A 81 0.90 9.66 20.88
C ILE A 81 1.19 9.94 22.35
N LEU A 82 1.94 9.05 22.99
CA LEU A 82 2.23 9.10 24.42
C LEU A 82 3.59 9.76 24.69
N ASP A 83 3.71 11.01 24.28
CA ASP A 83 4.87 11.88 24.49
C ASP A 83 4.60 13.01 25.50
N GLY A 84 3.46 12.94 26.22
CA GLY A 84 2.99 13.98 27.14
C GLY A 84 2.30 15.17 26.47
N THR A 85 2.27 15.24 25.13
CA THR A 85 1.55 16.31 24.40
C THR A 85 0.06 16.02 24.21
N HIS A 86 -0.38 14.80 24.53
CA HIS A 86 -1.76 14.33 24.35
C HIS A 86 -2.31 14.49 22.92
N ARG A 87 -1.42 14.47 21.92
CA ARG A 87 -1.81 14.55 20.51
C ARG A 87 -2.51 13.26 20.09
N SER A 88 -3.62 13.43 19.37
CA SER A 88 -4.37 12.34 18.76
C SER A 88 -4.47 12.52 17.25
N LEU A 89 -4.29 11.44 16.51
CA LEU A 89 -4.46 11.37 15.06
C LEU A 89 -5.69 10.55 14.76
N SER A 90 -6.46 10.94 13.75
CA SER A 90 -7.39 10.04 13.09
C SER A 90 -6.65 9.12 12.12
N TYR A 91 -7.20 7.94 11.84
CA TYR A 91 -6.65 7.06 10.83
C TYR A 91 -7.73 6.27 10.09
N ALA A 92 -7.36 5.81 8.89
CA ALA A 92 -8.08 4.81 8.12
C ALA A 92 -7.12 3.69 7.72
N ALA A 93 -7.55 2.43 7.86
CA ALA A 93 -6.79 1.28 7.42
C ALA A 93 -7.16 0.98 5.96
N GLU A 94 -6.18 1.02 5.05
CA GLU A 94 -6.42 0.98 3.61
C GLU A 94 -5.47 -0.01 2.92
N PHE A 95 -5.91 -0.53 1.78
CA PHE A 95 -5.03 -1.21 0.85
C PHE A 95 -4.74 -0.28 -0.34
N LYS A 96 -3.45 -0.03 -0.60
CA LYS A 96 -2.99 0.71 -1.79
C LYS A 96 -2.18 -0.20 -2.70
N ARG A 97 -0.85 -0.16 -2.56
CA ARG A 97 0.06 -1.19 -3.09
C ARG A 97 0.41 -2.22 -2.02
N THR A 98 0.26 -1.81 -0.76
CA THR A 98 0.48 -2.54 0.47
C THR A 98 -0.62 -2.13 1.46
N TYR A 99 -0.74 -2.86 2.56
CA TYR A 99 -1.62 -2.47 3.66
C TYR A 99 -0.96 -1.34 4.46
N VAL A 100 -1.71 -0.24 4.66
CA VAL A 100 -1.20 0.98 5.33
C VAL A 100 -2.26 1.58 6.25
N LEU A 101 -1.79 2.35 7.23
CA LEU A 101 -2.61 3.31 7.96
C LEU A 101 -2.44 4.67 7.31
N THR A 102 -3.53 5.22 6.79
CA THR A 102 -3.59 6.63 6.38
C THR A 102 -3.95 7.47 7.60
N VAL A 103 -3.04 8.32 8.08
CA VAL A 103 -3.19 9.11 9.32
C VAL A 103 -3.38 10.60 9.05
N GLN A 104 -4.15 11.27 9.93
CA GLN A 104 -4.40 12.71 9.88
C GLN A 104 -4.51 13.32 11.30
N PRO A 105 -3.81 14.45 11.59
CA PRO A 105 -2.87 15.15 10.73
C PRO A 105 -1.62 14.30 10.43
N ALA A 106 -0.93 14.62 9.32
CA ALA A 106 0.30 13.93 8.98
C ALA A 106 1.41 14.33 9.94
N LEU A 107 1.88 13.35 10.72
CA LEU A 107 3.01 13.53 11.61
C LEU A 107 4.18 12.70 11.12
N ARG A 108 5.34 13.35 11.06
CA ARG A 108 6.60 12.73 10.70
C ARG A 108 7.37 12.43 11.97
N LEU A 109 8.09 11.32 11.98
CA LEU A 109 9.03 11.03 13.03
C LEU A 109 10.37 11.71 12.70
N SER A 110 10.84 12.60 13.57
CA SER A 110 12.16 13.24 13.45
C SER A 110 13.11 12.64 14.47
N SER A 111 14.34 12.35 14.05
CA SER A 111 15.40 12.01 14.99
C SER A 111 15.87 13.27 15.73
N SER A 112 16.26 13.09 16.98
CA SER A 112 17.01 14.04 17.79
C SER A 112 18.46 13.57 17.86
N LYS A 113 19.38 14.50 18.17
CA LYS A 113 20.82 14.20 18.28
C LYS A 113 21.15 13.15 19.34
N ASP A 114 20.26 12.94 20.31
CA ASP A 114 20.44 11.99 21.40
C ASP A 114 19.90 10.58 21.07
N GLY A 115 19.55 10.30 19.81
CA GLY A 115 18.97 9.02 19.38
C GLY A 115 17.51 8.83 19.78
N GLN A 116 16.88 9.87 20.32
CA GLN A 116 15.45 9.92 20.60
C GLN A 116 14.68 10.39 19.37
N TYR A 117 13.44 9.97 19.23
CA TYR A 117 12.53 10.36 18.17
C TYR A 117 11.40 11.22 18.72
N SER A 118 10.91 12.15 17.92
CA SER A 118 9.73 12.96 18.25
C SER A 118 8.85 13.15 17.04
N PHE A 119 7.54 13.23 17.27
CA PHE A 119 6.59 13.52 16.20
C PHE A 119 6.55 15.03 15.94
N VAL A 120 6.81 15.42 14.70
CA VAL A 120 6.78 16.80 14.23
C VAL A 120 5.79 16.94 13.09
N GLU A 121 5.12 18.10 13.03
CA GLU A 121 4.31 18.45 11.87
C GLU A 121 5.24 18.74 10.68
N GLY A 122 4.93 18.16 9.52
CA GLY A 122 5.73 18.36 8.33
C GLY A 122 4.90 18.29 7.06
N ARG A 123 5.19 19.18 6.11
CA ARG A 123 4.47 19.20 4.83
C ARG A 123 4.88 17.99 3.98
N GLY A 124 3.91 17.15 3.64
CA GLY A 124 4.03 16.17 2.54
C GLY A 124 4.60 14.79 2.89
N SER A 125 4.69 14.37 4.15
CA SER A 125 4.92 12.95 4.52
C SER A 125 4.46 12.68 5.94
N GLY A 126 4.49 11.41 6.38
CA GLY A 126 3.89 11.00 7.64
C GLY A 126 2.41 10.66 7.53
N TYR A 127 1.86 10.63 6.31
CA TYR A 127 0.47 10.25 6.03
C TYR A 127 0.24 8.75 6.00
N PHE A 128 1.25 7.98 5.61
CA PHE A 128 1.12 6.53 5.39
C PHE A 128 2.08 5.82 6.31
N TRP A 129 1.55 4.98 7.19
CA TRP A 129 2.34 4.11 8.07
C TRP A 129 2.13 2.68 7.59
N ASP A 130 3.22 2.01 7.24
CA ASP A 130 3.15 0.68 6.63
C ASP A 130 2.80 -0.38 7.67
N LEU A 131 1.90 -1.30 7.33
CA LEU A 131 1.64 -2.48 8.13
C LEU A 131 2.64 -3.58 7.74
N LEU A 132 3.26 -4.20 8.74
CA LEU A 132 4.36 -5.15 8.57
C LEU A 132 3.98 -6.55 9.07
N ALA A 133 4.60 -7.56 8.49
CA ALA A 133 4.43 -8.96 8.88
C ALA A 133 5.34 -9.32 10.07
N VAL A 134 5.01 -10.39 10.79
CA VAL A 134 5.72 -10.81 12.03
C VAL A 134 7.24 -10.97 11.81
N GLY A 135 7.65 -11.50 10.66
CA GLY A 135 9.05 -11.80 10.35
C GLY A 135 9.66 -11.00 9.19
N SER A 136 9.02 -9.91 8.75
CA SER A 136 9.50 -9.14 7.59
C SER A 136 9.23 -7.65 7.75
N ASP A 137 10.25 -6.85 7.45
CA ASP A 137 10.17 -5.39 7.45
C ASP A 137 9.76 -4.85 6.08
N ASN A 138 9.54 -5.74 5.11
CA ASN A 138 9.04 -5.38 3.79
C ASN A 138 7.51 -5.29 3.80
N PRO A 139 6.91 -4.09 3.59
CA PRO A 139 5.46 -3.88 3.62
C PRO A 139 4.68 -4.73 2.60
N THR A 140 5.33 -5.16 1.52
CA THR A 140 4.70 -6.03 0.50
C THR A 140 4.51 -7.48 0.97
N SER A 141 5.03 -7.83 2.14
CA SER A 141 4.85 -9.15 2.74
C SER A 141 3.45 -9.34 3.35
N VAL A 142 2.75 -8.25 3.67
CA VAL A 142 1.35 -8.30 4.11
C VAL A 142 0.47 -8.36 2.86
N ARG A 143 0.04 -9.56 2.49
CA ARG A 143 -0.81 -9.79 1.30
C ARG A 143 -2.29 -9.88 1.64
N SER A 144 -2.58 -10.19 2.90
CA SER A 144 -3.90 -10.23 3.50
C SER A 144 -3.86 -9.62 4.91
N PRO A 145 -5.00 -9.23 5.49
CA PRO A 145 -5.07 -8.73 6.86
C PRO A 145 -4.55 -9.74 7.90
N GLN A 146 -4.57 -11.03 7.59
CA GLN A 146 -4.10 -12.11 8.48
C GLN A 146 -2.57 -12.17 8.58
N ASP A 147 -1.87 -11.65 7.57
CA ASP A 147 -0.40 -11.61 7.55
C ASP A 147 0.15 -10.49 8.45
N PHE A 148 -0.71 -9.59 8.92
CA PHE A 148 -0.30 -8.48 9.76
C PHE A 148 0.22 -8.98 11.11
N GLY A 149 1.47 -8.63 11.41
CA GLY A 149 2.17 -9.12 12.59
C GLY A 149 2.10 -8.24 13.82
N GLY A 150 1.20 -7.26 13.86
CA GLY A 150 1.21 -6.27 14.95
C GLY A 150 2.42 -5.33 14.88
N ARG A 151 2.92 -5.03 13.68
CA ARG A 151 4.12 -4.20 13.48
C ARG A 151 3.83 -3.07 12.49
N ILE A 152 4.23 -1.85 12.82
CA ILE A 152 3.97 -0.66 12.00
C ILE A 152 5.30 0.02 11.67
N GLY A 153 5.57 0.25 10.39
CA GLY A 153 6.76 0.94 9.89
C GLY A 153 6.49 2.43 9.68
N LEU A 154 7.27 3.29 10.32
CA LEU A 154 7.23 4.74 10.14
C LEU A 154 8.56 5.20 9.55
N VAL A 155 8.51 5.89 8.41
CA VAL A 155 9.70 6.48 7.79
C VAL A 155 9.98 7.83 8.43
N THR A 156 11.20 8.01 8.91
CA THR A 156 11.68 9.26 9.53
C THR A 156 12.01 10.31 8.47
N THR A 157 12.26 11.53 8.92
CA THR A 157 12.77 12.63 8.08
C THR A 157 14.10 12.30 7.39
N GLU A 158 14.89 11.40 7.95
CA GLU A 158 16.18 10.95 7.43
C GLU A 158 16.07 9.69 6.55
N SER A 159 14.86 9.32 6.15
CA SER A 159 14.59 8.10 5.36
C SER A 159 14.97 6.79 6.07
N THR A 160 15.06 6.82 7.41
CA THR A 160 15.23 5.61 8.22
C THR A 160 13.85 5.07 8.60
N THR A 161 13.67 3.75 8.66
CA THR A 161 12.40 3.18 9.11
C THR A 161 12.50 2.84 10.59
N VAL A 162 11.59 3.40 11.39
CA VAL A 162 11.39 3.02 12.79
C VAL A 162 10.21 2.06 12.85
N ILE A 163 10.43 0.91 13.49
CA ILE A 163 9.45 -0.16 13.56
C ILE A 163 8.82 -0.17 14.95
N TYR A 164 7.52 0.09 14.96
CA TYR A 164 6.66 -0.03 16.13
C TYR A 164 6.15 -1.46 16.24
N VAL A 165 6.31 -2.07 17.40
CA VAL A 165 5.86 -3.43 17.68
C VAL A 165 4.75 -3.39 18.73
N ARG A 166 3.69 -4.17 18.52
CA ARG A 166 2.60 -4.30 19.48
C ARG A 166 3.11 -4.90 20.78
N SER A 167 2.92 -4.18 21.87
CA SER A 167 3.20 -4.64 23.23
C SER A 167 2.10 -5.58 23.73
N GLU A 168 2.49 -6.71 24.32
CA GLU A 168 1.56 -7.66 24.95
C GLU A 168 1.04 -7.18 26.32
N SER A 169 1.85 -6.42 27.07
CA SER A 169 1.52 -6.00 28.44
C SER A 169 0.63 -4.76 28.50
N GLY A 170 0.62 -3.94 27.44
CA GLY A 170 -0.08 -2.65 27.39
C GLY A 170 0.40 -1.62 28.44
N SER A 171 1.40 -1.95 29.25
CA SER A 171 1.89 -1.10 30.35
C SER A 171 2.55 0.17 29.86
N HIS A 172 3.07 0.17 28.63
CA HIS A 172 3.65 1.35 27.99
C HIS A 172 2.59 2.35 27.51
N CYS A 173 1.31 1.97 27.52
CA CYS A 173 0.21 2.83 27.10
C CYS A 173 -0.78 3.19 28.22
N ARG A 174 -0.35 3.13 29.48
CA ARG A 174 -1.13 3.51 30.66
C ARG A 174 -0.66 4.82 31.26
#